data_AF-A0AA37LLU2-F1
#
_entry.id   AF-A0AA37LLU2-F1
#
_cell.length_a   1.000
_cell.length_b   1.000
_cell.length_c   1.000
_cell.angle_alpha   90.00
_cell.angle_beta   90.00
_cell.angle_gamma   90.00
#
_symmetry.space_group_name_H-M   'P 1'
#
loop_
_entity.id
_entity.type
_entity.pdbx_description
1 polymer ?
#
loop_
_entity_poly.entity_id
_entity_poly.type
_entity_poly.pdbx_seq_one_letter_code
_entity_poly.pdbx_strand_id
1 'polypeptide(L)'
;MIWMNYGNSLRVGGYSMVGHMEVLYRRYLEWADSLPLELVRSGDSIHHVLLLHIYLHAFVLDLFRPLIQHGDAMRLRLESFTSQQASPEAVCLASATQLGRIAVTYLQKCSSASHSFLWSTALLYFANAALRELAHVTDNSEKLANLRTCILGYQRLQRSFRLSQGIIRSLLSMALREGLLASSEARAIITDSNEKAKHHRGHDEMQAPFIVDLDLATVNPAAAHVESLAAEFEELAIFNEFTVITSNRDAPEISSEAVGSDAEV
;
A
#
# COMPACT_ATOMS: atom_id res chain seq x y z
N MET A 1 12.53 10.46 -3.81
CA MET A 1 11.58 9.70 -4.66
C MET A 1 12.40 8.97 -5.71
N ILE A 2 12.57 7.66 -5.55
CA ILE A 2 13.46 6.86 -6.39
C ILE A 2 12.58 6.16 -7.41
N TRP A 3 12.51 6.74 -8.61
CA TRP A 3 11.69 6.26 -9.73
C TRP A 3 12.56 5.88 -10.91
N MET A 4 13.65 5.15 -10.67
CA MET A 4 14.68 4.92 -11.69
C MET A 4 14.51 3.64 -12.51
N ASN A 5 13.48 2.81 -12.29
CA ASN A 5 13.46 1.47 -12.90
C ASN A 5 12.11 0.97 -13.46
N TYR A 6 11.15 1.85 -13.73
CA TYR A 6 9.85 1.44 -14.29
C TYR A 6 9.82 1.44 -15.84
N GLY A 7 10.97 1.55 -16.51
CA GLY A 7 11.07 1.65 -17.98
C GLY A 7 11.86 0.56 -18.70
N ASN A 8 12.59 -0.31 -17.99
CA ASN A 8 13.43 -1.34 -18.59
C ASN A 8 13.05 -2.74 -18.07
N SER A 9 12.01 -3.33 -18.63
CA SER A 9 11.70 -4.75 -18.43
C SER A 9 12.73 -5.60 -19.17
N LEU A 10 13.78 -6.03 -18.47
CA LEU A 10 14.74 -7.00 -19.00
C LEU A 10 13.99 -8.32 -19.25
N ARG A 11 13.95 -8.78 -20.51
CA ARG A 11 13.45 -10.10 -20.92
C ARG A 11 14.44 -11.20 -20.49
N VAL A 12 14.63 -11.37 -19.19
CA VAL A 12 15.46 -12.44 -18.60
C VAL A 12 14.53 -13.42 -17.90
N GLY A 13 14.76 -14.72 -18.04
CA GLY A 13 13.95 -15.74 -17.38
C GLY A 13 13.99 -15.60 -15.85
N GLY A 14 12.84 -15.79 -15.18
CA GLY A 14 12.66 -15.53 -13.74
C GLY A 14 13.73 -16.15 -12.82
N TYR A 15 14.17 -17.38 -13.10
CA TYR A 15 15.25 -18.05 -12.35
C TYR A 15 16.59 -17.29 -12.39
N SER A 16 17.00 -16.83 -13.58
CA SER A 16 18.23 -16.04 -13.73
C SER A 16 18.11 -14.69 -13.03
N MET A 17 16.89 -14.13 -12.99
CA MET A 17 16.62 -12.86 -12.31
C MET A 17 16.74 -12.99 -10.78
N VAL A 18 16.20 -14.06 -10.20
CA VAL A 18 16.29 -14.31 -8.75
C VAL A 18 17.73 -14.42 -8.26
N GLY A 19 18.59 -15.19 -8.94
CA GLY A 19 20.00 -15.33 -8.53
C GLY A 19 20.77 -14.00 -8.51
N HIS A 20 20.52 -13.11 -9.47
CA HIS A 20 21.14 -11.78 -9.49
C HIS A 20 20.58 -10.88 -8.39
N MET A 21 19.26 -10.88 -8.19
CA MET A 21 18.62 -10.11 -7.13
C MET A 21 19.08 -10.57 -5.74
N GLU A 22 19.28 -11.87 -5.55
CA GLU A 22 19.82 -12.43 -4.31
C GLU A 22 21.20 -11.88 -3.97
N VAL A 23 22.10 -11.76 -4.96
CA VAL A 23 23.42 -11.16 -4.77
C VAL A 23 23.31 -9.69 -4.34
N LEU A 24 22.41 -8.92 -4.95
CA LEU A 24 22.18 -7.52 -4.56
C LEU A 24 21.57 -7.40 -3.16
N TYR A 25 20.62 -8.27 -2.83
CA TYR A 25 20.01 -8.30 -1.50
C TYR A 25 21.05 -8.60 -0.41
N ARG A 26 21.95 -9.56 -0.65
CA ARG A 26 23.06 -9.85 0.28
C ARG A 26 23.95 -8.62 0.52
N ARG A 27 24.27 -7.87 -0.53
CA ARG A 27 25.05 -6.63 -0.40
C ARG A 27 24.31 -5.56 0.42
N TYR A 28 22.99 -5.47 0.32
CA TYR A 28 22.20 -4.58 1.17
C TYR A 28 22.23 -5.01 2.64
N LEU A 29 22.20 -6.31 2.91
CA LEU A 29 22.35 -6.84 4.28
C LEU A 29 23.76 -6.59 4.83
N GLU A 30 24.79 -6.90 4.06
CA GLU A 30 26.20 -6.63 4.43
C GLU A 30 26.42 -5.14 4.73
N TRP A 31 25.83 -4.25 3.90
CA TRP A 31 25.85 -2.82 4.16
C TRP A 31 25.13 -2.46 5.47
N ALA A 32 23.93 -3.00 5.70
CA ALA A 32 23.16 -2.74 6.92
C ALA A 32 23.86 -3.24 8.19
N ASP A 33 24.55 -4.39 8.12
CA ASP A 33 25.33 -4.97 9.21
C ASP A 33 26.60 -4.14 9.52
N SER A 34 27.08 -3.36 8.56
CA SER A 34 28.25 -2.48 8.71
C SER A 34 27.93 -1.08 9.25
N LEU A 35 26.66 -0.79 9.55
CA LEU A 35 26.25 0.52 10.05
C LEU A 35 26.84 0.82 11.45
N PRO A 36 27.29 2.06 11.70
CA PRO A 36 27.61 2.52 13.06
C PRO A 36 26.43 2.31 14.02
N LEU A 37 26.74 2.10 15.31
CA LEU A 37 25.73 1.82 16.34
C LEU A 37 24.67 2.93 16.45
N GLU A 38 25.04 4.17 16.14
CA GLU A 38 24.15 5.34 16.15
C GLU A 38 23.07 5.28 15.06
N LEU A 39 23.31 4.50 13.99
CA LEU A 39 22.37 4.31 12.87
C LEU A 39 21.57 3.01 12.99
N VAL A 40 21.83 2.20 14.02
CA VAL A 40 21.04 1.00 14.31
C VAL A 40 19.64 1.41 14.76
N ARG A 41 18.62 0.79 14.18
CA ARG A 41 17.24 1.07 14.54
C ARG A 41 16.94 0.53 15.94
N SER A 42 16.39 1.37 16.79
CA SER A 42 15.92 1.06 18.13
C SER A 42 14.53 1.69 18.34
N GLY A 43 13.94 1.44 19.51
CA GLY A 43 12.69 2.09 19.88
C GLY A 43 12.80 3.62 19.87
N ASP A 44 13.97 4.17 20.19
CA ASP A 44 14.21 5.61 20.35
C ASP A 44 14.95 6.23 19.16
N SER A 45 14.93 5.56 18.01
CA SER A 45 15.50 6.07 16.77
C SER A 45 14.88 7.42 16.40
N ILE A 46 15.77 8.37 16.13
CA ILE A 46 15.43 9.72 15.67
C ILE A 46 15.14 9.75 14.17
N HIS A 47 14.56 10.87 13.73
CA HIS A 47 14.05 11.09 12.37
C HIS A 47 14.93 10.52 11.24
N HIS A 48 16.22 10.86 11.21
CA HIS A 48 17.10 10.46 10.10
C HIS A 48 17.45 8.97 10.12
N VAL A 49 17.52 8.35 11.29
CA VAL A 49 17.72 6.89 11.42
C VAL A 49 16.50 6.17 10.84
N LEU A 50 15.29 6.60 11.20
CA LEU A 50 14.07 6.02 10.64
C LEU A 50 14.01 6.20 9.12
N LEU A 51 14.36 7.38 8.59
CA LEU A 51 14.41 7.60 7.14
C LEU A 51 15.38 6.63 6.45
N LEU A 52 16.58 6.42 6.98
CA LEU A 52 17.56 5.48 6.42
C LEU A 52 16.95 4.08 6.25
N HIS A 53 16.31 3.57 7.30
CA HIS A 53 15.67 2.25 7.29
C HIS A 53 14.43 2.19 6.39
N ILE A 54 13.69 3.30 6.24
CA ILE A 54 12.58 3.39 5.27
C ILE A 54 13.12 3.17 3.85
N TYR A 55 14.18 3.87 3.47
CA TYR A 55 14.74 3.74 2.12
C TYR A 55 15.38 2.37 1.89
N LEU A 56 16.07 1.79 2.90
CA LEU A 56 16.56 0.41 2.81
C LEU A 56 15.43 -0.57 2.45
N HIS A 57 14.33 -0.56 3.19
CA HIS A 57 13.23 -1.49 2.92
C HIS A 57 12.49 -1.17 1.62
N ALA A 58 12.38 0.10 1.21
CA ALA A 58 11.86 0.46 -0.10
C ALA A 58 12.73 -0.11 -1.23
N PHE A 59 14.06 -0.01 -1.13
CA PHE A 59 14.98 -0.61 -2.09
C PHE A 59 14.86 -2.14 -2.16
N VAL A 60 14.71 -2.81 -1.02
CA VAL A 60 14.50 -4.27 -0.99
C VAL A 60 13.20 -4.64 -1.70
N LEU A 61 12.13 -3.88 -1.49
CA LEU A 61 10.86 -4.11 -2.19
C LEU A 61 10.98 -3.88 -3.69
N ASP A 62 11.65 -2.79 -4.11
CA ASP A 62 11.88 -2.52 -5.53
C ASP A 62 12.79 -3.54 -6.21
N LEU A 63 13.77 -4.09 -5.47
CA LEU A 63 14.69 -5.09 -5.97
C LEU A 63 13.95 -6.34 -6.47
N PHE A 64 12.95 -6.80 -5.73
CA PHE A 64 12.18 -8.01 -6.08
C PHE A 64 10.88 -7.72 -6.80
N ARG A 65 10.41 -6.47 -6.86
CA ARG A 65 9.15 -6.08 -7.52
C ARG A 65 8.99 -6.60 -8.97
N PRO A 66 10.02 -6.64 -9.83
CA PRO A 66 9.87 -7.19 -11.19
C PRO A 66 9.45 -8.68 -11.22
N LEU A 67 9.66 -9.42 -10.13
CA LEU A 67 9.24 -10.81 -10.02
C LEU A 67 7.74 -10.98 -9.76
N ILE A 68 6.98 -9.91 -9.47
CA ILE A 68 5.52 -10.02 -9.24
C ILE A 68 4.81 -10.60 -10.48
N GLN A 69 5.29 -10.27 -11.68
CA GLN A 69 4.77 -10.84 -12.93
C GLN A 69 5.15 -12.33 -13.13
N HIS A 70 6.04 -12.85 -12.29
CA HIS A 70 6.60 -14.19 -12.33
C HIS A 70 6.37 -14.89 -10.99
N GLY A 71 5.10 -15.15 -10.64
CA GLY A 71 4.71 -15.66 -9.31
C GLY A 71 5.50 -16.89 -8.82
N ASP A 72 5.88 -17.80 -9.73
CA ASP A 72 6.73 -18.94 -9.37
C ASP A 72 8.14 -18.50 -8.94
N ALA A 73 8.69 -17.47 -9.58
CA ALA A 73 9.99 -16.90 -9.24
C ALA A 73 9.99 -16.22 -7.86
N MET A 74 8.85 -15.65 -7.42
CA MET A 74 8.70 -15.08 -6.08
C MET A 74 8.83 -16.12 -4.95
N ARG A 75 8.53 -17.39 -5.26
CA ARG A 75 8.57 -18.50 -4.31
C ARG A 75 9.86 -19.31 -4.37
N LEU A 76 10.76 -18.99 -5.31
CA LEU A 76 12.05 -19.67 -5.40
C LEU A 76 12.87 -19.45 -4.15
N ARG A 77 13.53 -20.52 -3.72
CA ARG A 77 14.42 -20.47 -2.58
C ARG A 77 15.66 -19.65 -2.94
N LEU A 78 16.05 -18.75 -2.03
CA LEU A 78 17.31 -18.02 -2.07
C LEU A 78 18.41 -18.94 -1.53
N GLU A 79 19.27 -19.41 -2.42
CA GLU A 79 20.24 -20.50 -2.18
C GLU A 79 21.34 -20.13 -1.18
N SER A 80 21.71 -18.85 -1.09
CA SER A 80 22.73 -18.35 -0.18
C SER A 80 22.27 -18.19 1.26
N PHE A 81 20.99 -18.43 1.56
CA PHE A 81 20.44 -18.36 2.90
C PHE A 81 20.21 -19.76 3.50
N THR A 82 20.49 -19.90 4.80
CA THR A 82 20.33 -21.15 5.54
C THR A 82 18.87 -21.54 5.75
N SER A 83 17.97 -20.56 5.79
CA SER A 83 16.53 -20.79 5.95
C SER A 83 15.94 -21.43 4.70
N GLN A 84 15.18 -22.52 4.89
CA GLN A 84 14.43 -23.17 3.81
C GLN A 84 13.26 -22.33 3.30
N GLN A 85 12.82 -21.34 4.09
CA GLN A 85 11.73 -20.43 3.76
C GLN A 85 12.24 -19.11 3.16
N ALA A 86 13.55 -18.95 2.95
CA ALA A 86 14.10 -17.75 2.33
C ALA A 86 13.68 -17.71 0.86
N SER A 87 12.75 -16.82 0.53
CA SER A 87 12.28 -16.55 -0.83
C SER A 87 12.12 -15.05 -1.05
N PRO A 88 12.11 -14.55 -2.31
CA PRO A 88 11.78 -13.16 -2.60
C PRO A 88 10.47 -12.70 -1.94
N GLU A 89 9.45 -13.56 -1.93
CA GLU A 89 8.17 -13.32 -1.25
C GLU A 89 8.33 -13.11 0.25
N ALA A 90 9.06 -14.00 0.94
CA ALA A 90 9.32 -13.88 2.37
C ALA A 90 10.11 -12.61 2.70
N VAL A 91 11.09 -12.25 1.87
CA VAL A 91 11.89 -11.02 2.02
C VAL A 91 11.03 -9.76 1.84
N CYS A 92 10.16 -9.75 0.82
CA CYS A 92 9.22 -8.67 0.57
C CYS A 92 8.24 -8.51 1.73
N LEU A 93 7.65 -9.61 2.22
CA LEU A 93 6.75 -9.61 3.35
C LEU A 93 7.44 -9.05 4.60
N ALA A 94 8.64 -9.54 4.93
CA ALA A 94 9.41 -9.06 6.07
C ALA A 94 9.70 -7.56 5.95
N SER A 95 10.12 -7.08 4.78
CA SER A 95 10.40 -5.65 4.56
C SER A 95 9.15 -4.77 4.66
N ALA A 96 8.02 -5.22 4.13
CA ALA A 96 6.74 -4.53 4.28
C ALA A 96 6.31 -4.45 5.76
N THR A 97 6.43 -5.55 6.51
CA THR A 97 6.14 -5.55 7.96
C THR A 97 7.04 -4.57 8.71
N GLN A 98 8.34 -4.50 8.38
CA GLN A 98 9.24 -3.53 9.00
C GLN A 98 8.87 -2.09 8.63
N LEU A 99 8.50 -1.81 7.38
CA LEU A 99 8.00 -0.49 6.97
C LEU A 99 6.75 -0.08 7.75
N GLY A 100 5.79 -0.99 7.95
CA GLY A 100 4.61 -0.72 8.78
C GLY A 100 4.98 -0.32 10.21
N ARG A 101 5.90 -1.08 10.83
CA ARG A 101 6.41 -0.76 12.18
C ARG A 101 7.13 0.59 12.22
N ILE A 102 7.94 0.90 11.21
CA ILE A 102 8.64 2.18 11.11
C ILE A 102 7.64 3.32 10.90
N ALA A 103 6.63 3.16 10.05
CA ALA A 103 5.59 4.15 9.81
C ALA A 103 4.82 4.50 11.09
N VAL A 104 4.40 3.48 11.86
CA VAL A 104 3.75 3.67 13.17
C VAL A 104 4.67 4.38 14.16
N THR A 105 5.92 3.93 14.27
CA THR A 105 6.92 4.56 15.17
C THR A 105 7.14 6.02 14.81
N TYR A 106 7.29 6.31 13.51
CA TYR A 106 7.51 7.65 13.00
C TYR A 106 6.30 8.55 13.31
N LEU A 107 5.08 8.05 13.08
CA LEU A 107 3.85 8.75 13.41
C LEU A 107 3.73 9.08 14.91
N GLN A 108 4.16 8.19 15.78
CA GLN A 108 4.03 8.36 17.22
C GLN A 108 5.12 9.27 17.79
N LYS A 109 6.36 9.16 17.31
CA LYS A 109 7.53 9.76 17.96
C LYS A 109 8.10 10.98 17.24
N CYS A 110 7.96 11.08 15.92
CA CYS A 110 8.60 12.16 15.16
C CYS A 110 7.65 13.34 14.98
N SER A 111 7.99 14.49 15.59
CA SER A 111 7.30 15.76 15.33
C SER A 111 7.31 16.15 13.85
N SER A 112 8.30 15.67 13.09
CA SER A 112 8.42 15.82 11.64
C SER A 112 7.37 15.07 10.82
N ALA A 113 6.51 14.25 11.43
CA ALA A 113 5.41 13.57 10.74
C ALA A 113 4.47 14.51 9.95
N SER A 114 4.33 15.77 10.38
CA SER A 114 3.47 16.74 9.70
C SER A 114 4.20 17.60 8.67
N HIS A 115 5.54 17.74 8.75
CA HIS A 115 6.29 18.75 7.99
C HIS A 115 7.54 18.22 7.26
N SER A 116 7.81 16.91 7.31
CA SER A 116 8.80 16.25 6.46
C SER A 116 8.10 15.25 5.57
N PHE A 117 8.21 15.41 4.24
CA PHE A 117 7.55 14.50 3.30
C PHE A 117 8.32 13.20 3.04
N LEU A 118 9.60 13.12 3.43
CA LEU A 118 10.49 12.02 3.04
C LEU A 118 10.04 10.64 3.54
N TRP A 119 9.40 10.58 4.70
CA TRP A 119 8.92 9.33 5.30
C TRP A 119 7.63 8.80 4.65
N SER A 120 6.96 9.60 3.81
CA SER A 120 5.79 9.15 3.03
C SER A 120 6.08 7.93 2.16
N THR A 121 7.35 7.71 1.79
CA THR A 121 7.82 6.48 1.14
C THR A 121 7.42 5.22 1.91
N ALA A 122 7.51 5.25 3.25
CA ALA A 122 7.09 4.12 4.08
C ALA A 122 5.59 3.86 3.94
N LEU A 123 4.78 4.92 3.95
CA LEU A 123 3.33 4.84 3.79
C LEU A 123 2.95 4.26 2.43
N LEU A 124 3.58 4.76 1.36
CA LEU A 124 3.30 4.34 -0.01
C LEU A 124 3.60 2.86 -0.22
N TYR A 125 4.81 2.44 0.15
CA TYR A 125 5.26 1.07 -0.03
C TYR A 125 4.51 0.10 0.87
N PHE A 126 4.21 0.50 2.12
CA PHE A 126 3.43 -0.32 3.02
C PHE A 126 1.97 -0.45 2.58
N ALA A 127 1.35 0.61 2.08
CA ALA A 127 -0.02 0.56 1.54
C ALA A 127 -0.10 -0.36 0.30
N ASN A 128 0.84 -0.22 -0.64
CA ASN A 128 0.91 -1.13 -1.81
C ASN A 128 1.08 -2.58 -1.36
N ALA A 129 1.96 -2.85 -0.41
CA ALA A 129 2.16 -4.20 0.10
C ALA A 129 0.92 -4.76 0.83
N ALA A 130 0.15 -3.92 1.52
CA ALA A 130 -1.09 -4.32 2.20
C ALA A 130 -2.25 -4.59 1.22
N LEU A 131 -2.30 -3.82 0.13
CA LEU A 131 -3.28 -4.01 -0.95
C LEU A 131 -2.94 -5.21 -1.84
N ARG A 132 -1.66 -5.56 -1.94
CA ARG A 132 -1.19 -6.71 -2.72
C ARG A 132 -1.70 -8.04 -2.13
N GLU A 133 -2.14 -8.94 -3.02
CA GLU A 133 -2.47 -10.33 -2.70
C GLU A 133 -1.23 -11.23 -2.52
N LEU A 134 -0.23 -10.81 -1.76
CA LEU A 134 0.99 -11.62 -1.59
C LEU A 134 0.80 -12.78 -0.59
N ALA A 135 -0.34 -12.85 0.10
CA ALA A 135 -0.68 -13.97 0.95
C ALA A 135 -2.20 -14.17 0.94
N HIS A 136 -2.65 -15.34 0.49
CA HIS A 136 -4.02 -15.83 0.73
C HIS A 136 -4.35 -16.03 2.24
N VAL A 137 -3.48 -15.58 3.13
CA VAL A 137 -3.49 -15.83 4.58
C VAL A 137 -3.80 -14.55 5.38
N THR A 138 -3.59 -13.35 4.83
CA THR A 138 -3.82 -12.10 5.57
C THR A 138 -5.30 -11.73 5.54
N ASP A 139 -5.89 -11.59 6.74
CA ASP A 139 -7.27 -11.17 6.92
C ASP A 139 -7.52 -9.77 6.31
N ASN A 140 -8.65 -9.60 5.63
CA ASN A 140 -9.07 -8.32 5.06
C ASN A 140 -9.16 -7.22 6.14
N SER A 141 -9.48 -7.59 7.38
CA SER A 141 -9.49 -6.62 8.49
C SER A 141 -8.10 -6.04 8.78
N GLU A 142 -7.05 -6.85 8.70
CA GLU A 142 -5.66 -6.43 8.92
C GLU A 142 -5.17 -5.57 7.76
N LYS A 143 -5.45 -5.97 6.51
CA LYS A 143 -5.14 -5.16 5.31
C LYS A 143 -5.78 -3.77 5.41
N LEU A 144 -7.05 -3.72 5.80
CA LEU A 144 -7.79 -2.47 5.97
C LEU A 144 -7.22 -1.61 7.12
N ALA A 145 -6.82 -2.21 8.24
CA ALA A 145 -6.17 -1.49 9.33
C ALA A 145 -4.82 -0.89 8.92
N ASN A 146 -4.02 -1.64 8.16
CA ASN A 146 -2.75 -1.17 7.60
C ASN A 146 -2.97 -0.01 6.62
N LEU A 147 -3.94 -0.13 5.71
CA LEU A 147 -4.33 0.94 4.79
C LEU A 147 -4.77 2.20 5.53
N ARG A 148 -5.63 2.06 6.55
CA ARG A 148 -6.10 3.18 7.39
C ARG A 148 -4.94 3.88 8.11
N THR A 149 -3.94 3.14 8.56
CA THR A 149 -2.71 3.72 9.15
C THR A 149 -1.95 4.57 8.13
N CYS A 150 -1.83 4.11 6.89
CA CYS A 150 -1.21 4.88 5.82
C CYS A 150 -1.99 6.15 5.46
N ILE A 151 -3.32 6.04 5.34
CA ILE A 151 -4.20 7.18 5.09
C ILE A 151 -4.06 8.23 6.20
N LEU A 152 -4.07 7.81 7.47
CA LEU A 152 -3.85 8.72 8.60
C LEU A 152 -2.50 9.45 8.50
N GLY A 153 -1.46 8.75 8.06
CA GLY A 153 -0.15 9.35 7.83
C GLY A 153 -0.17 10.41 6.74
N TYR A 154 -0.82 10.13 5.61
CA TYR A 154 -1.00 11.13 4.55
C TYR A 154 -1.89 12.30 4.98
N GLN A 155 -2.93 12.06 5.77
CA GLN A 155 -3.77 13.14 6.32
C GLN A 155 -2.98 14.09 7.23
N ARG A 156 -1.99 13.58 7.99
CA ARG A 156 -1.08 14.43 8.76
C ARG A 156 -0.17 15.27 7.88
N LEU A 157 0.37 14.67 6.82
CA LEU A 157 1.20 15.37 5.82
C LEU A 157 0.41 16.38 5.00
N GLN A 158 -0.90 16.16 4.83
CA GLN A 158 -1.76 16.98 4.00
C GLN A 158 -1.74 18.46 4.38
N ARG A 159 -1.52 18.80 5.65
CA ARG A 159 -1.42 20.21 6.09
C ARG A 159 -0.27 20.96 5.43
N SER A 160 0.86 20.31 5.22
CA SER A 160 2.06 20.93 4.62
C SER A 160 2.26 20.52 3.16
N PHE A 161 1.68 19.41 2.72
CA PHE A 161 1.92 18.81 1.41
C PHE A 161 0.60 18.44 0.72
N ARG A 162 0.15 19.30 -0.20
CA ARG A 162 -1.07 19.11 -1.03
C ARG A 162 -1.11 17.74 -1.71
N LEU A 163 0.06 17.27 -2.13
CA LEU A 163 0.24 16.01 -2.85
C LEU A 163 -0.32 14.78 -2.12
N SER A 164 -0.41 14.85 -0.79
CA SER A 164 -0.97 13.79 0.04
C SER A 164 -2.44 13.51 -0.31
N GLN A 165 -3.19 14.51 -0.78
CA GLN A 165 -4.59 14.33 -1.18
C GLN A 165 -4.74 13.44 -2.41
N GLY A 166 -3.88 13.64 -3.42
CA GLY A 166 -3.85 12.80 -4.61
C GLY A 166 -3.49 11.35 -4.27
N ILE A 167 -2.51 11.17 -3.38
CA ILE A 167 -2.13 9.82 -2.91
C ILE A 167 -3.28 9.15 -2.16
N ILE A 168 -3.97 9.86 -1.25
CA ILE A 168 -5.12 9.28 -0.53
C ILE A 168 -6.20 8.82 -1.51
N ARG A 169 -6.58 9.66 -2.49
CA ARG A 169 -7.57 9.28 -3.51
C ARG A 169 -7.14 8.04 -4.30
N SER A 170 -5.88 8.01 -4.71
CA SER A 170 -5.32 6.88 -5.47
C SER A 170 -5.34 5.58 -4.65
N LEU A 171 -4.92 5.62 -3.37
CA LEU A 171 -4.96 4.46 -2.49
C LEU A 171 -6.39 3.97 -2.22
N LEU A 172 -7.36 4.89 -2.14
CA LEU A 172 -8.78 4.53 -2.00
C LEU A 172 -9.34 3.92 -3.29
N SER A 173 -8.94 4.43 -4.46
CA SER A 173 -9.29 3.84 -5.76
C SER A 173 -8.79 2.40 -5.85
N MET A 174 -7.52 2.16 -5.51
CA MET A 174 -6.95 0.81 -5.43
C MET A 174 -7.74 -0.07 -4.46
N ALA A 175 -8.05 0.41 -3.25
CA ALA A 175 -8.80 -0.36 -2.26
C ALA A 175 -10.25 -0.68 -2.67
N LEU A 176 -10.91 0.24 -3.41
CA LEU A 176 -12.24 0.01 -3.98
C LEU A 176 -12.20 -1.05 -5.07
N ARG A 177 -11.17 -1.00 -5.93
CA ARG A 177 -10.98 -1.98 -7.01
C ARG A 177 -10.77 -3.40 -6.47
N GLU A 178 -10.02 -3.52 -5.37
CA GLU A 178 -9.79 -4.79 -4.66
C GLU A 178 -10.98 -5.22 -3.75
N GLY A 179 -12.05 -4.43 -3.67
CA GLY A 179 -13.21 -4.71 -2.81
C GLY A 179 -12.90 -4.68 -1.30
N LEU A 180 -11.76 -4.11 -0.89
CA LEU A 180 -11.33 -4.02 0.52
C LEU A 180 -12.12 -2.96 1.30
N LEU A 181 -12.72 -2.01 0.60
CA LEU A 181 -13.40 -0.85 1.15
C LEU A 181 -14.73 -0.60 0.43
N ALA A 182 -15.78 -0.23 1.16
CA ALA A 182 -17.05 0.20 0.58
C ALA A 182 -16.99 1.67 0.11
N SER A 183 -17.78 2.03 -0.91
CA SER A 183 -17.86 3.41 -1.42
C SER A 183 -18.20 4.45 -0.35
N SER A 184 -19.10 4.12 0.58
CA SER A 184 -19.51 5.03 1.66
C SER A 184 -18.34 5.35 2.60
N GLU A 185 -17.55 4.35 2.98
CA GLU A 185 -16.35 4.55 3.79
C GLU A 185 -15.30 5.37 3.05
N ALA A 186 -15.09 5.08 1.75
CA ALA A 186 -14.15 5.80 0.92
C ALA A 186 -14.50 7.31 0.80
N ARG A 187 -15.79 7.63 0.59
CA ARG A 187 -16.30 9.01 0.57
C ARG A 187 -16.17 9.70 1.93
N ALA A 188 -16.41 8.98 3.03
CA ALA A 188 -16.24 9.53 4.37
C ALA A 188 -14.79 9.94 4.63
N ILE A 189 -13.82 9.11 4.22
CA ILE A 189 -12.39 9.41 4.32
C ILE A 189 -12.03 10.65 3.48
N ILE A 190 -12.51 10.74 2.23
CA ILE A 190 -12.26 11.91 1.38
C ILE A 190 -12.85 13.19 1.99
N THR A 191 -14.05 13.10 2.56
CA THR A 191 -14.70 14.26 3.20
C THR A 191 -13.87 14.75 4.38
N ASP A 192 -13.46 13.86 5.28
CA ASP A 192 -12.57 14.18 6.41
C ASP A 192 -11.22 14.74 5.94
N SER A 193 -10.62 14.16 4.90
CA SER A 193 -9.40 14.66 4.28
C SER A 193 -9.57 16.06 3.70
N ASN A 194 -10.67 16.35 3.02
CA ASN A 194 -10.94 17.67 2.42
C ASN A 194 -11.12 18.74 3.49
N GLU A 195 -11.79 18.41 4.60
CA GLU A 195 -11.93 19.28 5.76
C GLU A 195 -10.56 19.66 6.36
N LYS A 196 -9.66 18.69 6.47
CA LYS A 196 -8.28 18.90 6.94
C LYS A 196 -7.40 19.67 5.95
N ALA A 197 -7.79 19.72 4.66
CA ALA A 197 -7.04 20.37 3.58
C ALA A 197 -7.43 21.83 3.30
N LYS A 198 -8.41 22.39 4.02
CA LYS A 198 -8.99 23.72 3.73
C LYS A 198 -7.95 24.84 3.58
N HIS A 199 -6.77 24.70 4.18
CA HIS A 199 -5.66 25.65 4.09
C HIS A 199 -4.98 25.72 2.71
N HIS A 200 -5.26 24.75 1.81
CA HIS A 200 -4.70 24.71 0.46
C HIS A 200 -5.65 25.22 -0.64
N ARG A 201 -6.72 25.93 -0.27
CA ARG A 201 -7.66 26.53 -1.23
C ARG A 201 -6.94 27.59 -2.06
N GLY A 202 -6.93 27.44 -3.39
CA GLY A 202 -6.53 28.50 -4.32
C GLY A 202 -5.45 28.17 -5.36
N HIS A 203 -5.00 26.92 -5.49
CA HIS A 203 -4.04 26.55 -6.55
C HIS A 203 -4.54 25.39 -7.42
N ASP A 204 -4.10 25.44 -8.67
CA ASP A 204 -4.39 24.57 -9.81
C ASP A 204 -4.40 23.07 -9.52
N GLU A 205 -5.03 22.32 -10.44
CA GLU A 205 -5.06 20.87 -10.48
C GLU A 205 -3.62 20.34 -10.42
N MET A 206 -3.35 19.40 -9.50
CA MET A 206 -1.99 18.96 -9.24
C MET A 206 -1.47 18.13 -10.43
N GLN A 207 -0.76 18.77 -11.35
CA GLN A 207 0.00 18.09 -12.41
C GLN A 207 1.30 17.56 -11.82
N ALA A 208 1.31 16.30 -11.41
CA ALA A 208 2.50 15.69 -10.84
C ALA A 208 2.56 14.21 -11.24
N PRO A 209 3.49 13.83 -12.14
CA PRO A 209 3.58 12.46 -12.66
C PRO A 209 4.33 11.57 -11.66
N PHE A 210 3.82 11.42 -10.44
CA PHE A 210 4.31 10.37 -9.53
C PHE A 210 3.40 9.14 -9.61
N ILE A 211 4.02 7.98 -9.49
CA ILE A 211 3.36 6.68 -9.46
C ILE A 211 2.84 6.44 -8.04
N VAL A 212 1.64 5.86 -7.92
CA VAL A 212 1.08 5.44 -6.63
C VAL A 212 0.91 3.93 -6.58
N ASP A 213 0.39 3.33 -7.65
CA ASP A 213 0.32 1.87 -7.78
C ASP A 213 1.66 1.35 -8.28
N LEU A 214 2.50 0.95 -7.34
CA LEU A 214 3.87 0.57 -7.63
C LEU A 214 3.95 -0.73 -8.43
N ASP A 215 2.98 -1.62 -8.25
CA ASP A 215 2.98 -2.92 -8.92
C ASP A 215 2.44 -2.79 -10.35
N LEU A 216 1.35 -2.04 -10.54
CA LEU A 216 0.82 -1.69 -11.87
C LEU A 216 1.85 -0.95 -12.71
N ALA A 217 2.71 -0.12 -12.10
CA ALA A 217 3.74 0.60 -12.81
C ALA A 217 4.76 -0.29 -13.53
N THR A 218 4.87 -1.57 -13.16
CA THR A 218 5.73 -2.54 -13.87
C THR A 218 5.16 -2.98 -15.22
N VAL A 219 3.84 -2.79 -15.43
CA VAL A 219 3.11 -3.20 -16.64
C VAL A 219 2.61 -1.99 -17.41
N ASN A 220 1.98 -1.05 -16.71
CA ASN A 220 1.36 0.14 -17.26
C ASN A 220 1.66 1.36 -16.37
N PRO A 221 2.84 2.00 -16.54
CA PRO A 221 3.20 3.20 -15.79
C PRO A 221 2.16 4.32 -15.91
N ALA A 222 1.55 4.48 -17.09
CA ALA A 222 0.54 5.51 -17.34
C ALA A 222 -0.65 5.37 -16.38
N ALA A 223 -1.22 4.17 -16.28
CA ALA A 223 -2.36 3.89 -15.39
C ALA A 223 -2.00 3.90 -13.90
N ALA A 224 -0.72 3.72 -13.57
CA ALA A 224 -0.22 3.71 -12.19
C ALA A 224 -0.01 5.12 -11.59
N HIS A 225 -0.16 6.16 -12.40
CA HIS A 225 -0.01 7.54 -11.95
C HIS A 225 -1.14 7.99 -11.04
N VAL A 226 -0.79 8.92 -10.14
CA VAL A 226 -1.74 9.56 -9.23
C VAL A 226 -2.94 10.17 -9.95
N GLU A 227 -2.74 10.78 -11.12
CA GLU A 227 -3.81 11.45 -11.86
C GLU A 227 -4.84 10.44 -12.36
N SER A 228 -4.38 9.35 -12.98
CA SER A 228 -5.24 8.28 -13.48
C SER A 228 -6.00 7.60 -12.34
N LEU A 229 -5.31 7.21 -11.27
CA LEU A 229 -5.92 6.52 -10.13
C LEU A 229 -6.88 7.42 -9.34
N ALA A 230 -6.55 8.71 -9.20
CA ALA A 230 -7.43 9.66 -8.52
C ALA A 230 -8.67 10.02 -9.35
N ALA A 231 -8.59 10.02 -10.68
CA ALA A 231 -9.75 10.17 -11.55
C ALA A 231 -10.68 8.95 -11.48
N GLU A 232 -10.09 7.75 -11.51
CA GLU A 232 -10.82 6.48 -11.41
C GLU A 232 -11.59 6.32 -10.08
N PHE A 233 -11.12 6.97 -9.00
CA PHE A 233 -11.81 6.97 -7.71
C PHE A 233 -13.28 7.40 -7.85
N GLU A 234 -13.55 8.49 -8.59
CA GLU A 234 -14.92 9.01 -8.72
C GLU A 234 -15.81 8.01 -9.48
N GLU A 235 -15.27 7.37 -10.51
CA GLU A 235 -15.98 6.35 -11.30
C GLU A 235 -16.29 5.10 -10.45
N LEU A 236 -15.30 4.57 -9.73
CA LEU A 236 -15.46 3.39 -8.88
C LEU A 236 -16.40 3.67 -7.70
N ALA A 237 -16.30 4.84 -7.08
CA ALA A 237 -17.15 5.21 -5.96
C ALA A 237 -18.63 5.30 -6.35
N ILE A 238 -18.94 5.71 -7.59
CA ILE A 238 -20.30 5.73 -8.13
C ILE A 238 -20.75 4.31 -8.50
N PHE A 239 -19.93 3.56 -9.26
CA PHE A 239 -20.32 2.24 -9.76
C PHE A 239 -20.65 1.24 -8.65
N ASN A 240 -19.80 1.18 -7.61
CA ASN A 240 -19.97 0.22 -6.52
C ASN A 240 -21.18 0.54 -5.61
N GLU A 241 -21.77 1.74 -5.72
CA GLU A 241 -23.05 2.07 -5.07
C GLU A 241 -24.22 1.37 -5.77
N PHE A 242 -24.19 1.27 -7.10
CA PHE A 242 -25.28 0.66 -7.88
C PHE A 242 -25.26 -0.88 -7.84
N THR A 243 -24.08 -1.50 -7.75
CA THR A 243 -23.96 -2.96 -7.67
C THR A 243 -24.40 -3.54 -6.32
N VAL A 244 -24.13 -2.83 -5.21
CA VAL A 244 -24.59 -3.23 -3.87
C VAL A 244 -26.11 -3.11 -3.71
N ILE A 245 -26.74 -2.15 -4.39
CA ILE A 245 -28.20 -2.00 -4.39
C ILE A 245 -28.88 -3.17 -5.11
N THR A 246 -28.25 -3.74 -6.14
CA THR A 246 -28.83 -4.87 -6.88
C THR A 246 -28.73 -6.20 -6.11
N SER A 247 -27.67 -6.44 -5.34
CA SER A 247 -27.52 -7.69 -4.57
C SER A 247 -28.48 -7.80 -3.37
N ASN A 248 -28.93 -6.67 -2.82
CA ASN A 248 -29.92 -6.65 -1.74
C ASN A 248 -31.37 -6.81 -2.23
N ARG A 249 -31.59 -6.81 -3.55
CA ARG A 249 -32.93 -6.93 -4.15
C ARG A 249 -33.34 -8.38 -4.46
N ASP A 250 -32.38 -9.32 -4.36
CA ASP A 250 -32.59 -10.74 -4.68
C ASP A 250 -32.77 -11.63 -3.43
N ALA A 251 -32.90 -11.04 -2.22
CA ALA A 251 -33.36 -11.81 -1.06
C ALA A 251 -34.90 -11.90 -1.12
N PRO A 252 -35.49 -13.10 -1.31
CA PRO A 252 -36.93 -13.22 -1.30
C PRO A 252 -37.44 -12.94 0.11
N GLU A 253 -38.28 -11.91 0.26
CA GLU A 253 -39.12 -11.74 1.43
C GLU A 253 -40.03 -12.96 1.53
N ILE A 254 -39.68 -13.91 2.40
CA ILE A 254 -40.60 -14.95 2.82
C ILE A 254 -41.62 -14.26 3.74
N SER A 255 -42.69 -13.78 3.13
CA SER A 255 -43.91 -13.33 3.81
C SER A 255 -44.48 -14.51 4.59
N SER A 256 -44.30 -14.51 5.91
CA SER A 256 -45.06 -15.40 6.80
C SER A 256 -46.45 -14.80 7.04
N GLU A 257 -47.34 -15.00 6.07
CA GLU A 257 -48.77 -14.78 6.28
C GLU A 257 -49.36 -15.93 7.10
N ALA A 258 -49.73 -15.60 8.33
CA ALA A 258 -50.88 -16.06 9.08
C ALA A 258 -51.39 -17.50 8.82
N VAL A 259 -50.97 -18.44 9.67
CA VAL A 259 -51.84 -19.58 10.02
C VAL A 259 -52.75 -19.11 11.15
N GLY A 260 -53.98 -18.76 10.77
CA GLY A 260 -55.07 -18.49 11.69
C GLY A 260 -55.35 -19.71 12.56
N SER A 261 -55.67 -19.41 13.81
CA SER A 261 -56.32 -20.31 14.75
C SER A 261 -57.59 -20.88 14.14
N ASP A 262 -57.79 -22.19 14.26
CA ASP A 262 -59.12 -22.73 14.48
C ASP A 262 -59.04 -23.78 15.60
N ALA A 263 -59.92 -23.59 16.57
CA ALA A 263 -60.09 -24.40 17.76
C ALA A 263 -61.33 -25.30 17.60
N GLU A 264 -61.33 -26.42 18.34
CA GLU A 264 -62.47 -27.32 18.63
C GLU A 264 -62.97 -28.15 17.42
N VAL A 265 -62.97 -29.49 17.45
CA VAL A 265 -63.57 -30.45 18.39
C VAL A 265 -62.73 -31.72 18.49
#